data_AF-A0A814HUH3-F1
#
_entry.id   AF-A0A814HUH3-F1
#
_cell.length_a   1.000
_cell.length_b   1.000
_cell.length_c   1.000
_cell.angle_alpha   90.00
_cell.angle_beta   90.00
_cell.angle_gamma   90.00
#
_symmetry.space_group_name_H-M   'P 1'
#
loop_
_entity.id
_entity.type
_entity.pdbx_description
1 polymer ?
#
loop_
_entity_poly.entity_id
_entity_poly.type
_entity_poly.pdbx_seq_one_letter_code
_entity_poly.pdbx_strand_id
1 'polypeptide(L)'
;MNARSQTFEFAVEGRQIDEVVSCMFHTILFHRCVGKYHTNGEDSYSVGTLGYTDVDCDYIDFTYTATKTCRNVQQKKCSLVNLEKFSGM
;
A
#
# COMPACT_ATOMS: atom_id res chain seq x y z
N MET A 1 13.75 6.21 -20.05
CA MET A 1 13.17 6.23 -18.69
C MET A 1 13.60 4.93 -18.02
N ASN A 2 14.55 4.96 -17.10
CA ASN A 2 15.15 3.74 -16.54
C ASN A 2 14.28 3.21 -15.40
N ALA A 3 13.93 1.93 -15.44
CA ALA A 3 13.23 1.28 -14.34
C ALA A 3 14.22 1.04 -13.18
N ARG A 4 13.80 1.35 -11.96
CA ARG A 4 14.56 1.08 -10.73
C ARG A 4 13.82 0.03 -9.93
N SER A 5 14.50 -1.07 -9.62
CA SER A 5 13.98 -2.20 -8.84
C SER A 5 14.64 -2.25 -7.47
N GLN A 6 13.90 -2.70 -6.45
CA GLN A 6 14.39 -2.93 -5.10
C GLN A 6 13.76 -4.23 -4.58
N THR A 7 14.58 -5.09 -3.98
CA THR A 7 14.16 -6.38 -3.42
C THR A 7 14.34 -6.33 -1.92
N PHE A 8 13.33 -6.82 -1.18
CA PHE A 8 13.33 -6.90 0.27
C PHE A 8 13.01 -8.33 0.67
N GLU A 9 13.69 -8.83 1.69
CA GLU A 9 13.51 -10.18 2.24
C GLU A 9 13.08 -10.07 3.70
N PHE A 10 12.10 -10.87 4.09
CA PHE A 10 11.53 -10.87 5.43
C PHE A 10 11.48 -12.31 5.97
N ALA A 11 11.91 -12.49 7.21
CA ALA A 11 11.75 -13.74 7.95
C ALA A 11 10.68 -13.53 9.02
N VAL A 12 9.47 -14.04 8.76
CA VAL A 12 8.29 -13.84 9.63
C VAL A 12 7.47 -15.12 9.75
N GLU A 13 6.66 -15.19 10.80
CA GLU A 13 5.71 -16.28 10.98
C GLU A 13 4.51 -16.14 10.03
N GLY A 14 3.82 -17.24 9.73
CA GLY A 14 2.69 -17.26 8.79
C GLY A 14 1.58 -16.25 9.11
N ARG A 15 1.33 -15.97 10.40
CA ARG A 15 0.31 -15.02 10.86
C ARG A 15 0.70 -13.56 10.66
N GLN A 16 1.99 -13.27 10.58
CA GLN A 16 2.54 -11.92 10.44
C GLN A 16 2.61 -11.47 8.96
N ILE A 17 2.46 -12.39 8.01
CA ILE A 17 2.65 -12.12 6.58
C ILE A 17 1.74 -10.99 6.10
N ASP A 18 0.45 -11.05 6.45
CA ASP A 18 -0.52 -10.06 5.99
C ASP A 18 -0.17 -8.65 6.51
N GLU A 19 0.28 -8.54 7.77
CA GLU A 19 0.67 -7.27 8.36
C GLU A 19 1.95 -6.69 7.75
N VAL A 20 2.98 -7.51 7.53
CA VAL A 20 4.22 -7.07 6.85
C VAL A 20 3.91 -6.56 5.46
N VAL A 21 3.12 -7.33 4.70
CA VAL A 21 2.79 -7.00 3.32
C VAL A 21 1.96 -5.71 3.27
N SER A 22 0.95 -5.58 4.12
CA SER A 22 0.14 -4.36 4.20
C SER A 22 0.96 -3.14 4.61
N CYS A 23 1.77 -3.25 5.66
CA CYS A 23 2.65 -2.18 6.12
C CYS A 23 3.59 -1.69 5.00
N MET A 24 4.26 -2.61 4.31
CA MET A 24 5.22 -2.29 3.26
C MET A 24 4.55 -1.53 2.11
N PHE A 25 3.43 -2.06 1.60
CA PHE A 25 2.74 -1.44 0.48
C PHE A 25 2.08 -0.13 0.87
N HIS A 26 1.51 -0.01 2.07
CA HIS A 26 0.94 1.24 2.54
C HIS A 26 2.00 2.33 2.67
N THR A 27 3.19 1.99 3.15
CA THR A 27 4.33 2.92 3.22
C THR A 27 4.80 3.36 1.83
N ILE A 28 4.95 2.41 0.89
CA ILE A 28 5.33 2.73 -0.51
C ILE A 28 4.27 3.63 -1.18
N LEU A 29 2.99 3.29 -1.01
CA LEU A 29 1.88 4.08 -1.55
C LEU A 29 1.81 5.46 -0.91
N PHE A 30 2.05 5.58 0.39
CA PHE A 30 2.10 6.87 1.08
C PHE A 30 3.10 7.83 0.44
N HIS A 31 4.30 7.33 0.09
CA HIS A 31 5.33 8.14 -0.58
C HIS A 31 5.08 8.39 -2.08
N ARG A 32 4.17 7.64 -2.72
CA ARG A 32 3.95 7.69 -4.18
C ARG A 32 2.56 8.17 -4.59
N CYS A 33 1.64 8.30 -3.65
CA CYS A 33 0.29 8.80 -3.90
C CYS A 33 0.25 10.31 -3.67
N VAL A 34 -0.48 10.99 -4.55
CA VAL A 34 -0.77 12.42 -4.45
C VAL A 34 -2.29 12.58 -4.47
N GLY A 35 -2.76 13.70 -3.92
CA GLY A 35 -4.16 14.06 -3.94
C GLY A 35 -4.80 14.02 -5.33
N LYS A 36 -6.12 13.88 -5.35
CA LYS A 36 -6.87 13.95 -6.61
C LYS A 36 -6.70 15.33 -7.24
N TYR A 37 -6.30 15.33 -8.50
CA TYR A 37 -6.23 16.53 -9.31
C TYR A 37 -7.64 16.91 -9.77
N HIS A 38 -8.01 18.17 -9.57
CA HIS A 38 -9.21 18.75 -10.13
C HIS A 38 -8.80 19.84 -11.10
N THR A 39 -9.16 19.67 -12.37
CA THR A 39 -8.93 20.66 -13.41
C THR A 39 -9.98 21.76 -13.28
N ASN A 40 -9.52 23.00 -13.04
CA ASN A 40 -10.39 24.15 -12.82
C ASN A 40 -10.54 25.03 -14.09
N GLY A 41 -10.01 24.60 -15.23
CA GLY A 41 -10.04 25.32 -16.51
C GLY A 41 -8.87 24.93 -17.41
N GLU A 42 -8.56 25.75 -18.41
CA GLU A 42 -7.55 25.44 -19.43
C GLU A 42 -6.12 25.32 -18.86
N ASP A 43 -5.75 26.12 -17.85
CA ASP A 43 -4.36 26.19 -17.35
C ASP A 43 -4.21 26.02 -15.83
N SER A 44 -5.27 25.66 -15.10
CA SER A 44 -5.19 25.50 -13.64
C SER A 44 -5.71 24.16 -13.15
N TYR A 45 -4.98 23.58 -12.19
CA TYR A 45 -5.40 22.41 -11.44
C TYR A 45 -5.25 22.68 -9.95
N SER A 46 -6.14 22.08 -9.17
CA SER A 46 -6.02 22.00 -7.71
C SER A 46 -5.73 20.57 -7.30
N VAL A 47 -4.91 20.42 -6.26
CA VAL A 47 -4.55 19.10 -5.71
C VAL A 47 -5.28 18.93 -4.39
N GLY A 48 -6.12 17.90 -4.30
CA GLY A 48 -6.81 17.55 -3.07
C GLY A 48 -5.84 17.12 -1.96
N THR A 49 -6.26 17.18 -0.71
CA THR A 49 -5.45 16.68 0.41
C THR A 49 -5.59 15.17 0.52
N LEU A 50 -4.46 14.49 0.77
CA LEU A 50 -4.43 13.05 1.04
C LEU A 50 -4.61 12.81 2.54
N GLY A 51 -5.68 12.13 2.94
CA GLY A 51 -5.88 11.75 4.34
C GLY A 51 -5.10 10.50 4.70
N TYR A 52 -4.40 10.52 5.82
CA TYR A 52 -3.68 9.36 6.37
C TYR A 52 -4.18 9.01 7.79
N THR A 53 -3.85 7.81 8.23
CA THR A 53 -4.14 7.30 9.57
C THR A 53 -3.03 6.35 9.98
N ASP A 54 -2.65 6.37 11.24
CA ASP A 54 -1.77 5.35 11.78
C ASP A 54 -2.57 4.08 12.04
N VAL A 55 -1.94 2.94 11.79
CA VAL A 55 -2.50 1.59 11.94
C VAL A 55 -1.50 0.77 12.74
N ASP A 56 -1.94 0.32 13.90
CA ASP A 56 -1.19 -0.59 14.76
C ASP A 56 -1.34 -2.02 14.27
N CYS A 57 -0.24 -2.77 14.27
CA CYS A 57 -0.22 -4.20 13.98
C CYS A 57 -0.48 -5.01 15.26
N ASP A 58 -1.19 -6.13 15.13
CA ASP A 58 -1.54 -7.02 16.25
C ASP A 58 -0.48 -8.10 16.48
N TYR A 59 0.20 -8.57 15.42
CA TYR A 59 1.17 -9.67 15.49
C TYR A 59 2.64 -9.23 15.42
N ILE A 60 2.88 -7.96 15.14
CA ILE A 60 4.21 -7.34 15.08
C ILE A 60 4.15 -6.05 15.89
N ASP A 61 5.17 -5.80 16.72
CA ASP A 61 5.29 -4.53 17.44
C ASP A 61 5.73 -3.41 16.49
N PHE A 62 4.78 -2.96 15.66
CA PHE A 62 4.98 -1.98 14.61
C PHE A 62 3.69 -1.21 14.31
N THR A 63 3.84 0.09 14.06
CA THR A 63 2.74 0.97 13.62
C THR A 63 3.13 1.59 12.29
N TYR A 64 2.23 1.55 11.31
CA TYR A 64 2.46 2.14 9.99
C TYR A 64 1.39 3.16 9.60
N THR A 65 1.78 4.13 8.78
CA THR A 65 0.84 5.14 8.28
C THR A 65 0.19 4.66 6.98
N ALA A 66 -1.13 4.59 6.98
CA ALA A 66 -1.94 4.19 5.84
C ALA A 66 -2.73 5.38 5.27
N THR A 67 -2.66 5.56 3.95
CA THR A 67 -3.54 6.50 3.25
C THR A 67 -4.98 5.98 3.25
N LYS A 68 -5.94 6.78 3.78
CA LYS A 68 -7.36 6.41 3.89
C LYS A 68 -7.99 6.04 2.54
N THR A 69 -7.60 6.73 1.47
CA THR A 69 -8.19 6.56 0.14
C THR A 69 -7.67 5.33 -0.63
N CYS A 70 -6.51 4.78 -0.24
CA CYS A 70 -5.89 3.64 -0.92
C CYS A 70 -6.36 2.27 -0.40
N ARG A 71 -7.27 2.25 0.59
CA ARG A 71 -7.81 1.03 1.22
C ARG A 71 -8.45 0.07 0.19
N ASN A 72 -9.04 0.60 -0.89
CA ASN A 72 -9.71 -0.19 -1.94
C ASN A 72 -8.75 -0.85 -2.95
N VAL A 73 -7.48 -0.44 -3.01
CA VAL A 73 -6.49 -1.00 -3.96
C VAL A 73 -5.78 -2.23 -3.36
N GLN A 74 -5.56 -2.24 -2.04
CA GLN A 74 -4.95 -3.36 -1.32
C GLN A 74 -5.87 -4.59 -1.29
N GLN A 75 -7.17 -4.41 -1.02
CA GLN A 75 -8.11 -5.52 -0.92
C GLN A 75 -8.24 -6.34 -2.21
N LYS A 76 -8.18 -5.71 -3.39
CA LYS A 76 -8.26 -6.42 -4.68
C LYS A 76 -6.95 -7.07 -5.12
N LYS A 77 -5.80 -6.68 -4.56
CA LYS A 77 -4.49 -7.24 -4.92
C LYS A 77 -4.00 -8.29 -3.92
N CYS A 78 -4.26 -8.12 -2.61
CA CYS A 78 -3.99 -9.16 -1.60
C CYS A 78 -4.81 -10.45 -1.84
N SER A 79 -6.04 -10.33 -2.33
CA SER A 79 -6.86 -11.51 -2.68
C SER A 79 -6.34 -12.26 -3.93
N LEU A 80 -5.52 -11.63 -4.78
CA LEU A 80 -4.87 -12.30 -5.92
C LEU A 80 -3.55 -12.97 -5.53
N VAL A 81 -2.81 -12.42 -4.56
CA VAL A 81 -1.56 -13.05 -4.06
C VAL A 81 -1.84 -14.34 -3.29
N ASN A 82 -3.03 -14.47 -2.68
CA ASN A 82 -3.46 -15.69 -1.97
C ASN A 82 -4.03 -16.80 -2.88
N LEU A 83 -4.31 -16.53 -4.16
CA LEU A 83 -4.86 -17.54 -5.08
C LEU A 83 -3.80 -18.21 -5.97
N GLU A 84 -2.68 -17.56 -6.26
CA GLU A 84 -1.61 -18.17 -7.09
C GLU A 84 -0.66 -19.09 -6.31
N LYS A 85 -0.81 -19.21 -4.97
CA LYS A 85 0.02 -20.10 -4.14
C LYS A 85 -0.61 -21.45 -3.74
N PHE A 86 -1.85 -21.75 -4.16
CA PHE A 86 -2.53 -23.01 -3.83
C PHE A 86 -2.81 -23.94 -5.03
N SER A 87 -2.39 -23.60 -6.26
CA SER A 87 -2.56 -24.45 -7.46
C SER A 87 -1.34 -25.32 -7.78
N GLY A 88 -0.43 -25.52 -6.82
CA GLY A 88 0.83 -26.23 -7.05
C GLY A 88 1.30 -26.99 -5.82
N MET A 89 0.43 -27.83 -5.26
CA MET A 89 0.78 -28.95 -4.39
C MET A 89 -0.28 -30.03 -4.50
#